data_AF-A0A645CYA1-F1
#
_entry.id   AF-A0A645CYA1-F1
#
_cell.length_a   1.000
_cell.length_b   1.000
_cell.length_c   1.000
_cell.angle_alpha   90.00
_cell.angle_beta   90.00
_cell.angle_gamma   90.00
#
_symmetry.space_group_name_H-M   'P 1'
#
loop_
_entity.id
_entity.type
_entity.pdbx_description
1 polymer ?
#
loop_
_entity_poly.entity_id
_entity_poly.type
_entity_poly.pdbx_seq_one_letter_code
_entity_poly.pdbx_strand_id
1 'polypeptide(L)' 'MDKQFKMLRNILTFHQLGMQALKRGGSLRSVIDLPIRDEIARMRYTEEADIAKLDELETKIKAELGKQLAIGGEHDEVA' A
#
# COMPACT_ATOMS: atom_id res chain seq x y z
N MET A 1 19.26 7.70 9.59
CA MET A 1 19.15 6.74 8.46
C MET A 1 17.85 5.95 8.52
N ASP A 2 17.37 5.64 9.73
CA ASP A 2 16.16 4.87 9.99
C ASP A 2 14.92 5.37 9.25
N LYS A 3 14.72 6.69 9.16
CA LYS A 3 13.60 7.28 8.43
C LYS A 3 13.62 6.90 6.95
N GLN A 4 14.76 7.07 6.27
CA GLN A 4 14.90 6.74 4.85
C GLN A 4 14.65 5.25 4.59
N PHE A 5 15.14 4.39 5.49
CA PHE A 5 14.91 2.95 5.42
C PHE A 5 13.43 2.59 5.55
N LYS A 6 12.71 3.17 6.51
CA LYS A 6 11.26 2.97 6.68
C LYS A 6 10.46 3.52 5.50
N MET A 7 10.84 4.68 4.96
CA MET A 7 10.23 5.22 3.75
C MET A 7 10.36 4.25 2.56
N LEU A 8 11.57 3.76 2.31
CA LEU A 8 11.79 2.79 1.22
C LEU A 8 11.03 1.49 1.47
N ARG A 9 11.00 1.00 2.71
CA ARG A 9 10.22 -0.17 3.08
C ARG A 9 8.75 0.00 2.73
N ASN A 10 8.12 1.12 3.10
CA ASN A 10 6.70 1.38 2.81
C ASN A 10 6.40 1.36 1.31
N ILE A 11 7.27 1.97 0.50
CA ILE A 11 7.16 1.95 -0.97
C ILE A 11 7.22 0.51 -1.49
N LEU A 12 8.21 -0.27 -1.04
CA LEU A 12 8.40 -1.65 -1.47
C LEU A 12 7.26 -2.56 -1.01
N THR A 13 6.74 -2.37 0.21
CA THR A 13 5.59 -3.12 0.74
C THR A 13 4.35 -2.86 -0.10
N PHE A 14 4.06 -1.60 -0.44
CA PHE A 14 2.94 -1.26 -1.32
C PHE A 14 3.10 -1.91 -2.70
N HIS A 15 4.29 -1.81 -3.31
CA HIS A 15 4.58 -2.43 -4.60
C HIS A 15 4.40 -3.96 -4.57
N GLN A 16 4.96 -4.65 -3.57
CA GLN A 16 4.87 -6.10 -3.46
C GLN A 16 3.42 -6.59 -3.30
N LEU A 17 2.64 -5.95 -2.43
CA LEU A 17 1.25 -6.32 -2.19
C LEU A 17 0.35 -5.95 -3.37
N GLY A 18 0.58 -4.78 -3.98
CA GLY A 18 -0.09 -4.38 -5.21
C GLY A 18 0.14 -5.40 -6.32
N MET A 19 1.39 -5.79 -6.57
CA MET A 19 1.71 -6.81 -7.57
C MET A 19 1.08 -8.17 -7.24
N GLN A 20 0.98 -8.56 -5.96
CA GLN A 20 0.26 -9.77 -5.56
C GLN A 20 -1.24 -9.67 -5.86
N ALA A 21 -1.86 -8.50 -5.66
CA ALA A 21 -3.26 -8.28 -5.99
C ALA A 21 -3.52 -8.44 -7.48
N LEU A 22 -2.66 -7.85 -8.32
CA LEU A 22 -2.74 -8.01 -9.78
C LEU A 22 -2.56 -9.46 -10.22
N LYS A 23 -1.62 -10.19 -9.62
CA LYS A 23 -1.40 -11.61 -9.92
C LYS A 23 -2.58 -12.51 -9.56
N ARG A 24 -3.48 -12.06 -8.67
CA ARG A 24 -4.68 -12.79 -8.26
C ARG A 24 -5.94 -12.43 -9.07
N GLY A 25 -5.79 -11.65 -10.15
CA GLY A 25 -6.92 -11.18 -10.95
C GLY A 25 -7.50 -9.84 -10.48
N GLY A 26 -6.91 -9.21 -9.46
CA GLY A 26 -7.30 -7.87 -9.04
C GLY A 26 -7.07 -6.83 -10.14
N SER A 27 -8.01 -5.89 -10.28
CA SER A 27 -7.89 -4.81 -11.26
C SER A 27 -6.76 -3.84 -10.89
N LEU A 28 -5.98 -3.41 -11.88
CA LEU A 28 -4.99 -2.34 -11.68
C LEU A 28 -5.61 -1.09 -11.07
N ARG A 29 -6.83 -0.75 -11.49
CA ARG A 29 -7.56 0.42 -11.01
C ARG A 29 -7.83 0.37 -9.52
N SER A 30 -8.14 -0.82 -8.98
CA SER A 30 -8.44 -1.00 -7.56
C SER A 30 -7.21 -0.83 -6.66
N VAL A 31 -6.00 -0.98 -7.21
CA VAL A 31 -4.74 -0.75 -6.49
C VAL A 31 -4.29 0.70 -6.61
N ILE A 32 -4.37 1.29 -7.81
CA ILE A 32 -3.90 2.66 -8.04
C ILE A 32 -4.83 3.71 -7.46
N ASP A 33 -6.14 3.46 -7.37
CA ASP A 33 -7.09 4.46 -6.86
C ASP A 33 -7.15 4.48 -5.32
N LEU A 34 -6.30 3.69 -4.64
CA LEU A 34 -6.26 3.66 -3.18
C LEU A 34 -5.73 4.98 -2.59
N PRO A 35 -6.45 5.56 -1.60
CA PRO A 35 -6.06 6.82 -0.97
C PRO A 35 -4.73 6.71 -0.21
N ILE A 36 -4.34 5.50 0.20
CA ILE A 36 -3.08 5.27 0.92
C ILE A 36 -1.83 5.67 0.12
N ARG A 37 -1.94 5.76 -1.21
CA ARG A 37 -0.85 6.23 -2.07
C ARG A 37 -0.50 7.69 -1.77
N ASP A 38 -1.48 8.51 -1.42
CA ASP A 38 -1.24 9.90 -1.03
C ASP A 38 -0.55 9.99 0.34
N GLU A 39 -0.87 9.08 1.28
CA GLU A 39 -0.16 8.98 2.56
C GLU A 39 1.31 8.57 2.34
N ILE A 40 1.57 7.60 1.46
CA ILE A 40 2.94 7.19 1.08
C ILE A 40 3.69 8.36 0.42
N ALA A 41 3.05 9.13 -0.46
CA ALA A 41 3.71 10.29 -1.09
C ALA A 41 4.06 11.39 -0.07
N ARG A 42 3.20 11.60 0.94
CA ARG A 42 3.38 12.63 1.98
C ARG A 42 4.32 12.22 3.11
N MET A 43 4.68 10.94 3.23
CA MET A 43 5.57 10.44 4.29
C MET A 43 6.95 11.14 4.33
N ARG A 44 7.38 11.76 3.22
CA ARG A 44 8.60 12.58 3.18
C ARG A 44 8.59 13.75 4.16
N TYR A 45 7.39 14.26 4.48
CA TYR A 45 7.18 15.39 5.37
C TYR A 45 7.07 14.99 6.85
N THR A 46 7.09 13.70 7.17
CA THR A 46 7.08 13.23 8.57
C THR A 46 8.37 13.63 9.25
N GLU A 47 8.30 14.30 10.40
CA GLU A 47 9.49 14.69 11.17
C GLU A 47 10.23 13.47 11.73
N GLU A 48 11.53 13.57 11.99
CA GLU A 48 12.33 12.44 12.53
C GLU A 48 11.82 12.03 13.93
N ALA A 49 11.29 12.98 14.71
CA ALA A 49 10.66 12.71 16.01
C ALA A 49 9.39 11.84 15.90
N ASP A 50 8.75 11.83 14.73
CA ASP A 50 7.50 11.14 14.43
C ASP A 50 7.71 9.87 13.60
N ILE A 51 8.91 9.31 13.61
CA ILE A 51 9.29 8.15 12.78
C ILE A 51 8.36 6.93 12.98
N ALA A 52 7.74 6.79 14.16
CA ALA A 52 6.77 5.74 14.46
C ALA A 52 5.54 5.78 13.52
N LYS A 53 5.16 6.97 13.02
CA LYS A 53 4.07 7.12 12.03
C LYS A 53 4.36 6.38 10.72
N LEU A 54 5.65 6.17 10.39
CA LEU A 54 6.02 5.38 9.21
C LEU A 54 5.77 3.87 9.42
N ASP A 55 5.91 3.36 10.65
CA ASP A 55 5.58 1.96 10.95
C ASP A 55 4.07 1.74 11.00
N GLU A 56 3.33 2.71 11.53
CA GLU A 56 1.87 2.72 11.47
C GLU A 56 1.38 2.74 10.02
N LEU A 57 2.03 3.53 9.15
CA LEU A 57 1.73 3.56 7.72
C LEU A 57 1.99 2.19 7.07
N GLU A 58 3.07 1.49 7.41
CA GLU A 58 3.32 0.12 6.93
C GLU A 58 2.15 -0.83 7.27
N THR A 59 1.62 -0.71 8.49
CA THR A 59 0.50 -1.52 8.97
C THR A 59 -0.79 -1.18 8.22
N LYS A 60 -1.06 0.11 7.99
CA LYS A 60 -2.19 0.55 7.16
C LYS A 60 -2.08 0.04 5.72
N ILE A 61 -0.88 0.09 5.11
CA ILE A 61 -0.65 -0.42 3.75
C ILE A 61 -1.04 -1.90 3.67
N LYS A 62 -0.59 -2.71 4.64
CA LYS A 62 -0.93 -4.14 4.70
C LYS A 62 -2.44 -4.36 4.87
N ALA A 63 -3.10 -3.56 5.70
CA ALA A 63 -4.54 -3.67 5.91
C ALA A 63 -5.35 -3.31 4.65
N GLU A 64 -5.03 -2.20 3.98
CA GLU A 64 -5.76 -1.74 2.80
C GLU A 64 -5.53 -2.65 1.59
N LEU A 65 -4.29 -3.07 1.31
CA LEU A 65 -4.04 -4.04 0.25
C LEU A 65 -4.55 -5.44 0.60
N GLY A 66 -4.56 -5.81 1.88
CA GLY A 66 -5.15 -7.05 2.35
C GLY A 66 -6.63 -7.18 1.97
N LYS A 67 -7.39 -6.07 2.04
CA LYS A 67 -8.78 -6.02 1.57
C LYS A 67 -8.88 -6.23 0.06
N GLN A 68 -8.04 -5.56 -0.73
CA GLN A 68 -8.00 -5.73 -2.19
C GLN A 68 -7.65 -7.16 -2.62
N LEU A 69 -6.75 -7.82 -1.89
CA LEU A 69 -6.37 -9.22 -2.11
C LEU A 69 -7.52 -10.22 -1.88
N ALA A 70 -8.51 -9.86 -1.05
CA ALA A 70 -9.70 -10.69 -0.80
C ALA A 70 -10.80 -10.47 -1.84
N ILE A 71 -10.88 -9.28 -2.44
CA ILE A 71 -11.93 -8.87 -3.40
C ILE A 71 -11.61 -9.33 -4.84
N GLY A 72 -10.35 -9.64 -5.16
CA GLY A 72 -9.89 -10.02 -6.50
C GLY A 72 -10.51 -11.27 -7.15
N GLY A 73 -11.52 -11.90 -6.52
CA GLY A 73 -12.30 -13.00 -7.09
C GLY A 73 -13.74 -12.64 -7.53
N GLU A 74 -14.24 -11.44 -7.23
CA GLU A 74 -15.68 -11.13 -7.42
C GLU A 74 -16.04 -10.37 -8.70
N HIS A 75 -15.08 -9.87 -9.48
CA HIS A 75 -15.38 -8.90 -10.54
C HIS A 75 -15.38 -9.41 -12.00
N ASP A 76 -15.21 -10.73 -12.22
CA ASP A 76 -15.11 -11.35 -13.56
C ASP A 76 -16.37 -12.14 -13.99
N GLU A 77 -17.57 -11.82 -13.48
CA GLU A 77 -18.84 -12.43 -13.95
C GLU A 77 -19.81 -11.48 -14.68
N VAL A 78 -19.38 -10.28 -15.09
CA VAL A 78 -20.22 -9.38 -15.91
C VAL A 78 -19.46 -8.85 -17.13
N ALA A 79 -19.35 -9.71 -18.15
CA ALA A 79 -19.16 -9.34 -19.54
C ALA A 79 -20.04 -10.23 -20.43
#